data_AF-A0A2N2HAW8-F1
#
_entry.id   AF-A0A2N2HAW8-F1
#
_cell.length_a   1.000
_cell.length_b   1.000
_cell.length_c   1.000
_cell.angle_alpha   90.00
_cell.angle_beta   90.00
_cell.angle_gamma   90.00
#
_symmetry.space_group_name_H-M   'P 1'
#
loop_
_entity.id
_entity.type
_entity.pdbx_description
1 polymer ?
#
loop_
_entity_poly.entity_id
_entity_poly.type
_entity_poly.pdbx_seq_one_letter_code
_entity_poly.pdbx_strand_id
1 'polypeptide(L)'
;MGEFFGFETFEEYLSARLEGSGVTLAELKEKGFFFPKSEVKPYLDPREPNDWKTPSGKVELYSKQLADAGFDPMPKHTPPPDPPKGFLRLTYGRSPLHTFGRTQNNDILHDLNPGNCVWLHPMCAAALGVQHGKPVFVQNAHGDVTGPMPARVTERIRPQTVYMIHGFGHSAKGLTNACCMGGSDAELIRGYVVDGISGSTGMRTEFVKVTPAEGGKEKYPCAMG
;
A
#
# COMPACT_ATOMS: atom_id res chain seq x y z
N MET A 1 30.54 -14.41 18.12
CA MET A 1 29.72 -14.85 16.96
C MET A 1 29.25 -16.29 17.11
N GLY A 2 30.13 -17.26 17.42
CA GLY A 2 29.71 -18.68 17.55
C GLY A 2 28.54 -18.95 18.50
N GLU A 3 28.40 -18.20 19.59
CA GLU A 3 27.29 -18.37 20.55
C GLU A 3 25.89 -18.09 19.98
N PHE A 4 25.77 -17.33 18.90
CA PHE A 4 24.49 -17.01 18.25
C PHE A 4 24.23 -17.83 16.97
N PHE A 5 25.23 -18.60 16.52
CA PHE A 5 25.18 -19.43 15.30
C PHE A 5 25.56 -20.86 15.66
N GLY A 6 24.70 -21.52 16.45
CA GLY A 6 24.96 -22.87 16.98
C GLY A 6 24.68 -24.03 16.02
N PHE A 7 24.46 -23.77 14.74
CA PHE A 7 24.18 -24.79 13.72
C PHE A 7 25.19 -24.63 12.59
N GLU A 8 25.78 -25.74 12.13
CA GLU A 8 26.76 -25.74 11.05
C GLU A 8 26.04 -25.63 9.68
N THR A 9 24.80 -26.12 9.61
CA THR A 9 23.99 -26.07 8.38
C THR A 9 22.59 -25.49 8.61
N PHE A 10 21.99 -24.98 7.54
CA PHE A 10 20.62 -24.49 7.60
C PHE A 10 19.62 -25.64 7.82
N GLU A 11 19.91 -26.84 7.30
CA GLU A 11 19.15 -28.05 7.52
C GLU A 11 19.13 -28.48 9.00
N GLU A 12 20.25 -28.37 9.71
CA GLU A 12 20.31 -28.61 11.15
C GLU A 12 19.44 -27.61 11.91
N TYR A 13 19.55 -26.33 11.59
CA TYR A 13 18.70 -25.29 12.16
C TYR A 13 17.21 -25.58 11.92
N LEU A 14 16.83 -25.92 10.68
CA LEU A 14 15.44 -26.25 10.34
C LEU A 14 14.97 -27.50 11.06
N SER A 15 15.79 -28.55 11.14
CA SER A 15 15.44 -29.79 11.84
C SER A 15 15.21 -29.53 13.33
N ALA A 16 16.08 -28.76 13.97
CA ALA A 16 15.92 -28.33 15.36
C ALA A 16 14.64 -27.49 15.56
N ARG A 17 14.29 -26.61 14.62
CA ARG A 17 13.04 -25.83 14.66
C ARG A 17 11.78 -26.68 14.50
N LEU A 18 11.92 -27.87 13.89
CA LEU A 18 10.82 -28.82 13.70
C LEU A 18 10.69 -29.82 14.86
N GLU A 19 11.64 -29.84 15.80
CA GLU A 19 11.52 -30.69 16.99
C GLU A 19 10.24 -30.36 17.77
N GLY A 20 9.49 -31.41 18.15
CA GLY A 20 8.20 -31.27 18.83
C GLY A 20 7.01 -30.91 17.94
N SER A 21 7.22 -30.61 16.65
CA SER A 21 6.12 -30.33 15.70
C SER A 21 5.42 -31.59 15.16
N GLY A 22 6.06 -32.75 15.30
CA GLY A 22 5.56 -34.03 14.77
C GLY A 22 5.78 -34.25 13.28
N VAL A 23 6.59 -33.40 12.61
CA VAL A 23 6.99 -33.56 11.21
C VAL A 23 8.51 -33.42 11.05
N THR A 24 9.09 -34.21 10.16
CA THR A 24 10.52 -34.15 9.84
C THR A 24 10.81 -33.22 8.66
N LEU A 25 12.05 -32.71 8.58
CA LEU A 25 12.48 -31.92 7.43
C LEU A 25 12.38 -32.71 6.11
N ALA A 26 12.62 -34.03 6.15
CA ALA A 26 12.50 -34.89 4.98
C ALA A 26 11.06 -34.94 4.44
N GLU A 27 10.08 -35.13 5.33
CA GLU A 27 8.66 -35.13 4.96
C GLU A 27 8.20 -33.77 4.42
N LEU A 28 8.69 -32.65 4.99
CA LEU A 28 8.39 -31.32 4.45
C LEU A 28 9.02 -31.08 3.09
N LYS A 29 10.23 -31.60 2.84
CA LYS A 29 10.86 -31.52 1.51
C LYS A 29 10.07 -32.32 0.46
N GLU A 30 9.50 -33.45 0.85
CA GLU A 30 8.68 -34.29 -0.04
C GLU A 30 7.28 -33.70 -0.29
N LYS A 31 6.57 -33.31 0.77
CA LYS A 31 5.17 -32.87 0.68
C LYS A 31 5.01 -31.38 0.38
N GLY A 32 6.01 -30.57 0.69
CA GLY A 32 6.01 -29.11 0.53
C GLY A 32 5.20 -28.33 1.57
N PHE A 33 4.25 -28.98 2.26
CA PHE A 33 3.40 -28.34 3.27
C PHE A 33 3.04 -29.31 4.40
N PHE A 34 2.67 -28.75 5.55
CA PHE A 34 2.13 -29.49 6.69
C PHE A 34 0.99 -28.69 7.30
N PHE A 35 -0.16 -29.34 7.49
CA PHE A 35 -1.30 -28.73 8.18
C PHE A 35 -1.39 -29.31 9.59
N PRO A 36 -0.98 -28.56 10.63
CA PRO A 36 -1.19 -29.01 11.99
C PRO A 36 -2.69 -29.13 12.25
N LYS A 37 -3.09 -30.15 13.04
CA LYS A 37 -4.46 -30.23 13.53
C LYS A 37 -4.72 -29.03 14.43
N SER A 38 -5.60 -28.13 14.01
CA SER A 38 -6.06 -27.02 14.84
C SER A 38 -7.38 -27.40 15.48
N GLU A 39 -7.44 -27.35 16.81
CA GLU A 39 -8.69 -27.47 17.57
C GLU A 39 -9.43 -26.12 17.66
N VAL A 40 -8.81 -25.04 17.18
CA VAL A 40 -9.39 -23.70 17.21
C VAL A 40 -10.41 -23.58 16.08
N LYS A 41 -11.69 -23.44 16.48
CA LYS A 41 -12.80 -23.15 15.57
C LYS A 41 -12.57 -21.77 14.92
N PRO A 42 -12.89 -21.58 13.62
CA PRO A 42 -12.72 -20.28 12.94
C PRO A 42 -13.68 -19.20 13.46
N TYR A 43 -14.75 -19.60 14.14
CA TYR A 43 -15.75 -18.70 14.72
C TYR A 43 -15.93 -19.02 16.20
N LEU A 44 -16.12 -17.97 16.99
CA LEU A 44 -16.47 -18.09 18.41
C LEU A 44 -17.96 -18.46 18.53
N ASP A 45 -18.29 -19.41 19.40
CA ASP A 45 -19.68 -19.62 19.80
C ASP A 45 -20.04 -18.61 20.89
N PRO A 46 -21.00 -17.70 20.66
CA PRO A 46 -21.41 -16.72 21.67
C PRO A 46 -22.03 -17.34 22.93
N ARG A 47 -22.39 -18.65 22.89
CA ARG A 47 -22.91 -19.39 24.04
C ARG A 47 -21.80 -20.03 24.88
N GLU A 48 -20.59 -20.17 24.35
CA GLU A 48 -19.45 -20.70 25.09
C GLU A 48 -18.76 -19.56 25.87
N PRO A 49 -18.33 -19.78 27.13
CA PRO A 49 -17.54 -18.81 27.86
C PRO A 49 -16.21 -18.61 27.12
N ASN A 50 -15.88 -17.35 26.82
CA ASN A 50 -14.64 -16.99 26.16
C ASN A 50 -13.69 -16.35 27.19
N ASP A 51 -12.45 -16.84 27.23
CA ASP A 51 -11.40 -16.28 28.09
C ASP A 51 -10.65 -15.16 27.34
N TRP A 52 -11.07 -13.92 27.58
CA TRP A 52 -10.47 -12.75 26.94
C TRP A 52 -9.26 -12.28 27.75
N LYS A 53 -8.12 -12.10 27.06
CA LYS A 53 -6.89 -11.55 27.66
C LYS A 53 -6.94 -10.02 27.83
N THR A 54 -8.11 -9.49 28.20
CA THR A 54 -8.32 -8.07 28.54
C THR A 54 -8.37 -7.90 30.05
N PRO A 55 -8.09 -6.69 30.60
CA PRO A 55 -8.16 -6.46 32.04
C PRO A 55 -9.49 -6.85 32.69
N SER A 56 -10.61 -6.68 31.98
CA SER A 56 -11.95 -7.03 32.47
C SER A 56 -12.38 -8.48 32.19
N GLY A 57 -11.61 -9.26 31.42
CA GLY A 57 -12.02 -10.58 30.94
C GLY A 57 -13.20 -10.54 29.96
N LYS A 58 -13.46 -9.37 29.33
CA LYS A 58 -14.57 -9.14 28.38
C LYS A 58 -14.10 -8.35 27.16
N VAL A 59 -14.95 -8.26 26.14
CA VAL A 59 -14.77 -7.27 25.05
C VAL A 59 -15.00 -5.87 25.63
N GLU A 60 -13.95 -5.04 25.61
CA GLU A 60 -13.99 -3.69 26.17
C GLU A 60 -14.47 -2.68 25.13
N LEU A 61 -15.76 -2.34 25.17
CA LEU A 61 -16.28 -1.26 24.33
C LEU A 61 -15.60 0.07 24.71
N TYR A 62 -15.47 0.31 26.02
CA TYR A 62 -14.71 1.40 26.61
C TYR A 62 -13.37 0.87 27.11
N SER A 63 -12.26 1.37 26.57
CA SER A 63 -10.93 0.98 27.02
C SER A 63 -10.44 1.90 28.15
N LYS A 64 -10.37 1.34 29.37
CA LYS A 64 -9.78 2.05 30.51
C LYS A 64 -8.29 2.32 30.28
N GLN A 65 -7.58 1.37 29.66
CA GLN A 65 -6.15 1.53 29.37
C GLN A 65 -5.88 2.73 28.44
N LEU A 66 -6.73 2.96 27.43
CA LEU A 66 -6.64 4.15 26.58
C LEU A 66 -6.92 5.44 27.38
N ALA A 67 -7.97 5.45 28.22
CA ALA A 67 -8.28 6.60 29.07
C ALA A 67 -7.13 6.94 30.02
N ASP A 68 -6.56 5.94 30.70
CA ASP A 68 -5.45 6.11 31.64
C ASP A 68 -4.17 6.61 30.94
N ALA A 69 -3.99 6.28 29.65
CA ALA A 69 -2.93 6.78 28.80
C ALA A 69 -3.24 8.14 28.12
N GLY A 70 -4.41 8.73 28.38
CA GLY A 70 -4.80 10.04 27.85
C GLY A 70 -5.40 10.03 26.44
N PHE A 71 -5.77 8.86 25.91
CA PHE A 71 -6.43 8.71 24.61
C PHE A 71 -7.96 8.61 24.74
N ASP A 72 -8.67 8.79 23.62
CA ASP A 72 -10.11 8.55 23.57
C ASP A 72 -10.42 7.06 23.86
N PRO A 73 -11.20 6.73 24.89
CA PRO A 73 -11.48 5.34 25.28
C PRO A 73 -12.52 4.64 24.40
N MET A 74 -13.14 5.39 23.49
CA MET A 74 -14.13 4.95 22.52
C MET A 74 -13.76 5.53 21.15
N PRO A 75 -14.12 4.87 20.03
CA PRO A 75 -13.89 5.43 18.70
C PRO A 75 -14.58 6.78 18.53
N LYS A 76 -13.80 7.78 18.08
CA LYS A 76 -14.28 9.12 17.76
C LYS A 76 -13.92 9.47 16.33
N HIS A 77 -14.89 9.99 15.59
CA HIS A 77 -14.65 10.45 14.23
C HIS A 77 -14.13 11.90 14.23
N THR A 78 -12.96 12.10 13.65
CA THR A 78 -12.41 13.43 13.34
C THR A 78 -12.44 13.63 11.82
N PRO A 79 -13.21 14.60 11.30
CA PRO A 79 -13.26 14.87 9.86
C PRO A 79 -11.88 15.23 9.30
N PRO A 80 -11.46 14.65 8.17
CA PRO A 80 -10.21 15.03 7.53
C PRO A 80 -10.35 16.40 6.82
N PRO A 81 -9.27 17.18 6.68
CA PRO A 81 -9.31 18.48 6.01
C PRO A 81 -9.65 18.35 4.53
N ASP A 82 -10.46 19.25 3.99
CA ASP A 82 -10.72 19.28 2.54
C ASP A 82 -9.48 19.74 1.74
N PRO A 83 -9.35 19.30 0.47
CA PRO A 83 -8.29 19.80 -0.40
C PRO A 83 -8.38 21.33 -0.56
N PRO A 84 -7.25 22.07 -0.45
CA PRO A 84 -7.24 23.49 -0.77
C PRO A 84 -7.68 23.77 -2.22
N LYS A 85 -8.13 25.00 -2.50
CA LYS A 85 -8.56 25.38 -3.85
C LYS A 85 -7.47 25.10 -4.89
N GLY A 86 -7.80 24.36 -5.94
CA GLY A 86 -6.88 23.97 -7.01
C GLY A 86 -6.02 22.75 -6.70
N PHE A 87 -6.17 22.13 -5.53
CA PHE A 87 -5.55 20.86 -5.17
C PHE A 87 -6.59 19.73 -5.13
N LEU A 88 -6.11 18.50 -5.25
CA LEU A 88 -6.86 17.25 -5.18
C LEU A 88 -6.23 16.39 -4.08
N ARG A 89 -7.04 15.60 -3.36
CA ARG A 89 -6.48 14.63 -2.40
C ARG A 89 -5.76 13.51 -3.13
N LEU A 90 -4.51 13.25 -2.77
CA LEU A 90 -3.76 12.11 -3.27
C LEU A 90 -4.27 10.83 -2.60
N THR A 91 -4.66 9.87 -3.44
CA THR A 91 -4.92 8.49 -3.03
C THR A 91 -4.10 7.55 -3.89
N TYR A 92 -3.81 6.38 -3.35
CA TYR A 92 -3.05 5.37 -4.05
C TYR A 92 -3.49 3.98 -3.64
N GLY A 93 -3.14 3.01 -4.49
CA GLY A 93 -3.50 1.61 -4.32
C GLY A 93 -2.52 0.69 -5.01
N ARG A 94 -2.98 -0.52 -5.32
CA ARG A 94 -2.15 -1.61 -5.83
C ARG A 94 -2.57 -2.02 -7.23
N SER A 95 -1.60 -2.53 -7.97
CA SER A 95 -1.83 -3.28 -9.20
C SER A 95 -2.08 -4.74 -8.84
N PRO A 96 -3.00 -5.46 -9.52
CA PRO A 96 -3.08 -6.91 -9.42
C PRO A 96 -1.86 -7.62 -10.01
N LEU A 97 -1.08 -6.94 -10.86
CA LEU A 97 0.10 -7.49 -11.54
C LEU A 97 1.42 -7.17 -10.83
N HIS A 98 1.50 -6.03 -10.12
CA HIS A 98 2.74 -5.60 -9.48
C HIS A 98 2.69 -5.62 -7.97
N THR A 99 3.78 -6.07 -7.36
CA THR A 99 3.97 -6.12 -5.91
C THR A 99 4.88 -4.97 -5.48
N PHE A 100 4.27 -3.90 -4.97
CA PHE A 100 4.95 -2.67 -4.55
C PHE A 100 5.87 -2.12 -5.66
N GLY A 101 7.05 -1.59 -5.33
CA GLY A 101 8.05 -1.09 -6.28
C GLY A 101 9.10 -2.11 -6.73
N ARG A 102 8.87 -3.42 -6.56
CA ARG A 102 9.90 -4.44 -6.80
C ARG A 102 9.80 -5.13 -8.16
N THR A 103 8.62 -5.12 -8.77
CA THR A 103 8.30 -6.01 -9.90
C THR A 103 8.11 -5.26 -11.21
N GLN A 104 8.37 -3.95 -11.24
CA GLN A 104 8.26 -3.11 -12.44
C GLN A 104 9.33 -3.44 -13.48
N ASN A 105 10.47 -4.01 -13.06
CA ASN A 105 11.55 -4.40 -13.96
C ASN A 105 11.51 -5.88 -14.37
N ASN A 106 10.43 -6.61 -14.04
CA ASN A 106 10.21 -7.96 -14.54
C ASN A 106 9.60 -7.88 -15.94
N ASP A 107 10.25 -8.46 -16.95
CA ASP A 107 9.85 -8.35 -18.36
C ASP A 107 8.37 -8.72 -18.59
N ILE A 108 7.93 -9.89 -18.12
CA ILE A 108 6.56 -10.39 -18.33
C ILE A 108 5.52 -9.44 -17.72
N LEU A 109 5.77 -8.95 -16.51
CA LEU A 109 4.83 -8.05 -15.84
C LEU A 109 4.87 -6.64 -16.43
N HIS A 110 6.06 -6.20 -16.86
CA HIS A 110 6.25 -4.91 -17.52
C HIS A 110 5.50 -4.86 -18.85
N ASP A 111 5.58 -5.91 -19.66
CA ASP A 111 4.86 -5.99 -20.94
C ASP A 111 3.34 -5.85 -20.76
N LEU A 112 2.80 -6.41 -19.67
CA LEU A 112 1.38 -6.31 -19.34
C LEU A 112 1.00 -4.96 -18.73
N ASN A 113 1.88 -4.34 -17.94
CA ASN A 113 1.63 -3.05 -17.29
C ASN A 113 2.89 -2.19 -17.11
N PRO A 114 3.33 -1.52 -18.18
CA PRO A 114 4.64 -0.86 -18.23
C PRO A 114 4.68 0.45 -17.42
N GLY A 115 3.54 1.04 -17.10
CA GLY A 115 3.43 2.33 -16.40
C GLY A 115 2.09 2.51 -15.69
N ASN A 116 2.01 3.48 -14.79
CA ASN A 116 0.76 3.86 -14.14
C ASN A 116 0.13 5.11 -14.77
N CYS A 117 -1.10 5.42 -14.35
CA CYS A 117 -1.84 6.59 -14.80
C CYS A 117 -2.51 7.31 -13.64
N VAL A 118 -2.82 8.58 -13.89
CA VAL A 118 -3.47 9.49 -12.95
C VAL A 118 -4.96 9.49 -13.19
N TRP A 119 -5.73 8.98 -12.23
CA TRP A 119 -7.18 8.94 -12.35
C TRP A 119 -7.79 10.28 -11.93
N LEU A 120 -8.68 10.81 -12.77
CA LEU A 120 -9.38 12.07 -12.52
C LEU A 120 -10.86 11.92 -12.82
N HIS A 121 -11.69 12.53 -11.98
CA HIS A 121 -13.11 12.69 -12.27
C HIS A 121 -13.30 13.63 -13.48
N PRO A 122 -14.27 13.40 -14.39
CA PRO A 122 -14.50 14.25 -15.56
C PRO A 122 -14.62 15.74 -15.26
N MET A 123 -15.32 16.10 -14.17
CA MET A 123 -15.44 17.50 -13.74
C MET A 123 -14.09 18.13 -13.38
N CYS A 124 -13.20 17.37 -12.72
CA CYS A 124 -11.87 17.87 -12.37
C CYS A 124 -11.00 17.99 -13.62
N ALA A 125 -11.06 17.00 -14.51
CA ALA A 125 -10.32 17.00 -15.76
C ALA A 125 -10.70 18.21 -16.65
N ALA A 126 -12.00 18.48 -16.80
CA ALA A 126 -12.50 19.63 -17.55
C ALA A 126 -12.02 20.97 -16.96
N ALA A 127 -12.09 21.13 -15.63
CA ALA A 127 -11.63 22.33 -14.95
C ALA A 127 -10.11 22.55 -15.07
N LEU A 128 -9.34 21.48 -15.23
CA LEU A 128 -7.87 21.49 -15.36
C LEU A 128 -7.39 21.49 -16.82
N GLY A 129 -8.29 21.44 -17.81
CA GLY A 129 -7.93 21.32 -19.22
C GLY A 129 -7.24 19.98 -19.56
N VAL A 130 -7.46 18.94 -18.75
CA VAL A 130 -6.87 17.61 -18.93
C VAL A 130 -7.80 16.74 -19.76
N GLN A 131 -7.26 16.07 -20.78
CA GLN A 131 -7.99 15.11 -21.60
C GLN A 131 -7.56 13.68 -21.27
N HIS A 132 -8.48 12.73 -21.48
CA HIS A 132 -8.19 11.31 -21.31
C HIS A 132 -7.02 10.87 -22.20
N GLY A 133 -6.09 10.08 -21.64
CA GLY A 133 -4.91 9.55 -22.32
C GLY A 133 -3.78 10.56 -22.54
N LYS A 134 -4.00 11.86 -22.30
CA LYS A 134 -2.94 12.88 -22.43
C LYS A 134 -2.05 12.89 -21.18
N PRO A 135 -0.74 13.15 -21.35
CA PRO A 135 0.18 13.15 -20.24
C PRO A 135 -0.05 14.34 -19.31
N VAL A 136 0.16 14.09 -18.02
CA VAL A 136 0.08 15.08 -16.96
C VAL A 136 1.25 14.94 -16.01
N PHE A 137 1.64 16.04 -15.38
CA PHE A 137 2.46 16.04 -14.18
C PHE A 137 1.57 16.09 -12.94
N VAL A 138 2.05 15.49 -11.86
CA VAL A 138 1.44 15.62 -10.53
C VAL A 138 2.46 16.26 -9.61
N GLN A 139 2.04 17.28 -8.87
CA GLN A 139 2.92 18.06 -7.99
C GLN A 139 2.30 18.21 -6.60
N ASN A 140 3.06 17.98 -5.53
CA ASN A 140 2.60 18.23 -4.17
C ASN A 140 2.74 19.72 -3.77
N ALA A 141 2.27 20.09 -2.58
CA ALA A 141 2.40 21.47 -2.08
C ALA A 141 3.86 21.89 -1.80
N HIS A 142 4.77 20.92 -1.68
CA HIS A 142 6.19 21.13 -1.38
C HIS A 142 7.06 21.35 -2.63
N GLY A 143 6.49 21.18 -3.82
CA GLY A 143 7.18 21.37 -5.10
C GLY A 143 7.74 20.08 -5.71
N ASP A 144 7.62 18.93 -5.05
CA ASP A 144 7.98 17.64 -5.65
C ASP A 144 7.03 17.32 -6.79
N VAL A 145 7.58 16.91 -7.93
CA VAL A 145 6.85 16.61 -9.16
C VAL A 145 7.14 15.18 -9.58
N THR A 146 6.11 14.46 -10.02
CA THR A 146 6.27 13.14 -10.61
C THR A 146 5.51 13.01 -11.94
N GLY A 147 5.90 12.01 -12.73
CA GLY A 147 5.48 11.84 -14.12
C GLY A 147 6.49 12.41 -15.13
N PRO A 148 6.09 12.64 -16.38
CA PRO A 148 4.71 12.66 -16.86
C PRO A 148 4.12 11.25 -17.05
N MET A 149 2.79 11.14 -16.90
CA MET A 149 2.05 9.89 -17.11
C MET A 149 0.63 10.18 -17.63
N PRO A 150 -0.07 9.25 -18.30
CA PRO A 150 -1.34 9.58 -18.93
C PRO A 150 -2.45 9.76 -17.89
N ALA A 151 -3.38 10.67 -18.18
CA ALA A 151 -4.58 10.86 -17.38
C ALA A 151 -5.67 9.84 -17.74
N ARG A 152 -6.19 9.11 -16.76
CA ARG A 152 -7.40 8.30 -16.88
C ARG A 152 -8.60 9.08 -16.38
N VAL A 153 -9.29 9.77 -17.28
CA VAL A 153 -10.54 10.47 -16.94
C VAL A 153 -11.68 9.44 -16.83
N THR A 154 -12.31 9.35 -15.65
CA THR A 154 -13.35 8.34 -15.34
C THR A 154 -14.21 8.75 -14.15
N GLU A 155 -15.49 8.37 -14.15
CA GLU A 155 -16.42 8.59 -13.03
C GLU A 155 -16.20 7.63 -11.84
N ARG A 156 -15.27 6.66 -11.98
CA ARG A 156 -14.92 5.69 -10.93
C ARG A 156 -14.07 6.27 -9.78
N ILE A 157 -13.93 7.59 -9.73
CA ILE A 157 -13.23 8.31 -8.67
C ILE A 157 -14.03 9.55 -8.29
N ARG A 158 -14.16 9.84 -7.00
CA ARG A 158 -14.90 11.02 -6.54
C ARG A 158 -14.23 12.32 -7.02
N PRO A 159 -15.00 13.42 -7.20
CA PRO A 159 -14.44 14.75 -7.37
C PRO A 159 -13.44 15.13 -6.26
N GLN A 160 -12.53 16.06 -6.57
CA GLN A 160 -11.49 16.54 -5.65
C GLN A 160 -10.50 15.47 -5.16
N THR A 161 -10.35 14.38 -5.92
CA THR A 161 -9.42 13.29 -5.60
C THR A 161 -8.65 12.90 -6.84
N VAL A 162 -7.44 12.42 -6.61
CA VAL A 162 -6.62 11.77 -7.61
C VAL A 162 -6.22 10.38 -7.11
N TYR A 163 -6.13 9.42 -8.03
CA TYR A 163 -5.64 8.08 -7.71
C TYR A 163 -4.49 7.71 -8.65
N MET A 164 -3.48 7.06 -8.09
CA MET A 164 -2.39 6.43 -8.84
C MET A 164 -2.00 5.09 -8.23
N ILE A 165 -1.45 4.21 -9.06
CA ILE A 165 -0.93 2.91 -8.60
C ILE A 165 0.44 3.13 -7.98
N HIS A 166 0.67 2.59 -6.79
CA HIS A 166 1.95 2.66 -6.11
C HIS A 166 3.04 1.80 -6.77
N GLY A 167 4.28 2.27 -6.71
CA GLY A 167 5.49 1.48 -7.03
C GLY A 167 6.14 1.80 -8.39
N PHE A 168 5.65 2.82 -9.10
CA PHE A 168 6.21 3.31 -10.36
C PHE A 168 7.05 4.58 -10.13
N GLY A 169 7.60 5.17 -11.19
CA GLY A 169 8.45 6.37 -11.12
C GLY A 169 9.89 6.08 -10.68
N HIS A 170 10.45 4.92 -11.05
CA HIS A 170 11.84 4.59 -10.72
C HIS A 170 12.81 5.51 -11.47
N SER A 171 13.90 5.93 -10.82
CA SER A 171 14.95 6.75 -11.44
C SER A 171 16.28 6.00 -11.63
N ALA A 172 16.36 4.75 -11.18
CA ALA A 172 17.55 3.92 -11.26
C ALA A 172 17.76 3.40 -12.69
N LYS A 173 18.78 3.91 -13.39
CA LYS A 173 19.09 3.58 -14.80
C LYS A 173 19.36 2.09 -15.07
N GLY A 174 19.79 1.34 -14.05
CA GLY A 174 20.00 -0.12 -14.16
C GLY A 174 18.71 -0.92 -14.27
N LEU A 175 17.56 -0.32 -13.92
CA LEU A 175 16.24 -0.92 -14.11
C LEU A 175 15.74 -0.56 -15.51
N THR A 176 16.28 -1.23 -16.53
CA THR A 176 16.11 -0.89 -17.94
C THR A 176 14.65 -0.75 -18.38
N ASN A 177 13.73 -1.49 -17.78
CA ASN A 177 12.30 -1.42 -18.09
C ASN A 177 11.56 -0.45 -17.16
N ALA A 178 11.91 -0.41 -15.88
CA ALA A 178 11.17 0.39 -14.89
C ALA A 178 11.56 1.87 -14.86
N CYS A 179 12.79 2.19 -15.29
CA CYS A 179 13.35 3.53 -15.18
C CYS A 179 12.53 4.54 -15.99
N CYS A 180 12.19 5.65 -15.35
CA CYS A 180 11.44 6.78 -15.90
C CYS A 180 10.03 6.43 -16.38
N MET A 181 9.45 5.31 -15.91
CA MET A 181 8.11 4.88 -16.29
C MET A 181 7.06 5.27 -15.25
N GLY A 182 6.06 6.02 -15.69
CA GLY A 182 4.96 6.49 -14.85
C GLY A 182 5.40 7.55 -13.84
N GLY A 183 4.74 7.60 -12.68
CA GLY A 183 5.16 8.44 -11.57
C GLY A 183 4.95 7.79 -10.20
N SER A 184 5.70 8.31 -9.23
CA SER A 184 5.80 7.82 -7.86
C SER A 184 4.87 8.60 -6.94
N ASP A 185 3.93 7.91 -6.32
CA ASP A 185 3.15 8.46 -5.20
C ASP A 185 4.06 8.75 -3.99
N ALA A 186 5.06 7.90 -3.75
CA ALA A 186 5.96 8.04 -2.61
C ALA A 186 6.81 9.31 -2.67
N GLU A 187 7.15 9.80 -3.87
CA GLU A 187 7.86 11.08 -4.05
C GLU A 187 6.96 12.28 -3.69
N LEU A 188 5.64 12.13 -3.83
CA LEU A 188 4.69 13.19 -3.53
C LEU A 188 4.33 13.27 -2.05
N ILE A 189 4.41 12.14 -1.32
CA ILE A 189 4.00 12.06 0.09
C ILE A 189 5.13 12.58 0.98
N ARG A 190 5.04 13.85 1.38
CA ARG A 190 5.96 14.48 2.35
C ARG A 190 5.27 14.68 3.70
N GLY A 191 3.99 15.00 3.68
CA GLY A 191 3.16 15.11 4.88
C GLY A 191 2.57 13.76 5.27
N TYR A 192 2.70 13.41 6.55
CA TYR A 192 2.01 12.27 7.15
C TYR A 192 1.51 12.64 8.54
N VAL A 193 0.46 11.96 8.98
CA VAL A 193 -0.04 12.05 10.35
C VAL A 193 0.35 10.78 11.09
N VAL A 194 0.98 10.90 12.25
CA VAL A 194 1.30 9.74 13.10
C VAL A 194 0.11 9.46 14.00
N ASP A 195 -0.37 8.21 14.01
CA ASP A 195 -1.31 7.75 15.02
C ASP A 195 -0.59 7.61 16.36
N GLY A 196 -0.99 8.42 17.35
CA GLY A 196 -0.40 8.41 18.68
C GLY A 196 -0.59 7.11 19.45
N ILE A 197 -1.55 6.25 19.05
CA ILE A 197 -1.83 4.97 19.71
C ILE A 197 -0.94 3.87 19.11
N SER A 198 -0.98 3.66 17.79
CA SER A 198 -0.23 2.58 17.13
C SER A 198 1.19 2.95 16.66
N GLY A 199 1.51 4.24 16.56
CA GLY A 199 2.73 4.74 15.92
C GLY A 199 2.72 4.65 14.39
N SER A 200 1.61 4.23 13.77
CA SER A 200 1.50 4.10 12.31
C SER A 200 1.39 5.45 11.60
N THR A 201 1.76 5.49 10.32
CA THR A 201 1.75 6.71 9.50
C THR A 201 0.56 6.76 8.54
N GLY A 202 -0.30 7.75 8.72
CA GLY A 202 -1.37 8.11 7.80
C GLY A 202 -0.82 8.91 6.60
N MET A 203 -0.65 8.23 5.48
CA MET A 203 -0.07 8.80 4.23
C MET A 203 -1.11 9.39 3.26
N ARG A 204 -2.41 9.22 3.50
CA ARG A 204 -3.50 9.74 2.65
C ARG A 204 -3.95 11.16 3.04
N THR A 205 -3.01 11.94 3.54
CA THR A 205 -3.20 13.33 4.00
C THR A 205 -2.68 14.34 2.98
N GLU A 206 -1.94 13.88 1.98
CA GLU A 206 -1.29 14.74 0.98
C GLU A 206 -2.27 15.29 -0.06
N PHE A 207 -2.00 16.52 -0.51
CA PHE A 207 -2.76 17.20 -1.56
C PHE A 207 -1.85 17.54 -2.73
N VAL A 208 -2.35 17.37 -3.94
CA VAL A 208 -1.57 17.54 -5.17
C VAL A 208 -2.31 18.36 -6.22
N LYS A 209 -1.55 19.02 -7.09
CA LYS A 209 -2.04 19.64 -8.33
C LYS A 209 -1.73 18.73 -9.50
N VAL A 210 -2.56 18.79 -10.52
CA VAL A 210 -2.35 18.08 -11.78
C VAL A 210 -2.31 19.11 -12.90
N THR A 211 -1.26 19.05 -13.72
CA THR A 211 -1.05 19.96 -14.85
C THR A 211 -0.85 19.20 -16.16
N PRO A 212 -1.40 19.67 -17.29
CA PRO A 212 -1.10 19.10 -18.60
C PRO A 212 0.39 19.10 -18.90
N ALA A 213 0.89 18.05 -19.53
CA ALA A 213 2.24 17.95 -20.05
C ALA A 213 2.22 17.87 -21.59
N GLU A 214 3.34 18.22 -22.23
CA GLU A 214 3.50 18.04 -23.68
C GLU A 214 3.85 16.58 -24.01
N GLY A 215 3.18 15.99 -25.00
CA GLY A 215 3.44 14.62 -25.47
C GLY A 215 2.18 13.80 -25.79
N GLY A 216 2.37 12.66 -26.47
CA GLY A 216 1.30 11.71 -26.81
C GLY A 216 1.21 10.52 -25.85
N LYS A 217 0.08 9.79 -25.88
CA LYS A 217 -0.18 8.58 -25.05
C LYS A 217 0.87 7.48 -25.29
N GLU A 218 1.35 7.33 -26.52
CA GLU A 218 2.34 6.29 -26.90
C GLU A 218 3.67 6.41 -26.13
N LYS A 219 4.03 7.61 -25.67
CA LYS A 219 5.25 7.84 -24.89
C LYS A 219 5.08 7.42 -23.42
N TYR A 220 3.84 7.30 -22.94
CA TYR A 220 3.53 7.08 -21.52
C TYR A 220 2.41 6.04 -21.39
N PRO A 221 2.76 4.74 -21.36
CA PRO A 221 1.75 3.69 -21.35
C PRO A 221 1.13 3.53 -19.95
N CYS A 222 -0.14 3.14 -19.91
CA CYS A 222 -0.84 2.65 -18.71
C CYS A 222 -1.71 1.45 -19.12
N ALA A 223 -1.61 0.30 -18.45
CA ALA A 223 -2.44 -0.87 -18.79
C ALA A 223 -3.94 -0.69 -18.53
N MET A 224 -4.30 0.42 -17.90
CA MET A 224 -5.63 0.69 -17.39
C MET A 224 -6.47 1.58 -18.32
N GLY A 225 -6.04 1.84 -19.57
CA GLY A 225 -6.83 2.63 -20.53
C GLY A 225 -6.38 2.56 -21.98
#